data_AF-A0A7S3HTP7-F1
#
_entry.id   AF-A0A7S3HTP7-F1
#
_cell.length_a   1.000
_cell.length_b   1.000
_cell.length_c   1.000
_cell.angle_alpha   90.00
_cell.angle_beta   90.00
_cell.angle_gamma   90.00
#
_symmetry.space_group_name_H-M   'P 1'
#
loop_
_entity.id
_entity.type
_entity.pdbx_description
1 polymer ?
#
loop_
_entity_poly.entity_id
_entity_poly.type
_entity_poly.pdbx_seq_one_letter_code
_entity_poly.pdbx_strand_id
1 'polypeptide(L)'
;QAAERPQLALRHLRAAAQNSRRRAMKFAAAGLALVLAVVCASALKQDPCAGCDEGLALAYQGCAREYGNPCAETDEAGLVISGAGTKKDVSCCLKKEKHDRCLTCKSMDCEFKTCNVNKLYYSERQTVMVDKTKTKEAYSEHDAAAMKAAGWGF
;
A
#
# COMPACT_ATOMS: atom_id res chain seq x y z
N GLN A 1 5.43 -68.67 -37.36
CA GLN A 1 4.63 -67.57 -36.77
C GLN A 1 4.71 -67.50 -35.22
N ALA A 2 5.75 -68.04 -34.56
CA ALA A 2 5.82 -68.07 -33.09
C ALA A 2 6.78 -67.01 -32.45
N ALA A 3 7.59 -66.31 -33.25
CA ALA A 3 8.66 -65.44 -32.73
C ALA A 3 8.26 -63.97 -32.47
N GLU A 4 7.09 -63.51 -32.91
CA GLU A 4 6.70 -62.08 -32.82
C GLU A 4 5.95 -61.70 -31.53
N ARG A 5 5.28 -62.66 -30.88
CA ARG A 5 4.54 -62.43 -29.63
C ARG A 5 5.37 -61.90 -28.45
N PRO A 6 6.60 -62.37 -28.17
CA PRO A 6 7.37 -61.87 -27.03
C PRO A 6 7.91 -60.46 -27.24
N GLN A 7 8.17 -60.05 -28.49
CA GLN A 7 8.67 -58.70 -28.78
C GLN A 7 7.61 -57.62 -28.62
N LEU A 8 6.34 -57.94 -28.94
CA LEU A 8 5.22 -57.01 -28.77
C LEU A 8 4.95 -56.74 -27.28
N ALA A 9 4.97 -57.77 -26.43
CA ALA A 9 4.78 -57.64 -24.99
C ALA A 9 5.87 -56.76 -24.33
N LEU A 10 7.14 -56.93 -24.74
CA LEU A 10 8.25 -56.11 -24.23
C LEU A 10 8.13 -54.63 -24.66
N ARG A 11 7.62 -54.37 -25.87
CA ARG A 11 7.33 -53.00 -26.35
C ARG A 11 6.22 -52.33 -25.55
N HIS A 12 5.15 -53.05 -25.21
CA HIS A 12 4.06 -52.52 -24.38
C HIS A 12 4.51 -52.24 -22.93
N LEU A 13 5.34 -53.11 -22.34
CA LEU A 13 5.92 -52.89 -21.00
C LEU A 13 6.85 -51.66 -20.97
N ARG A 14 7.70 -51.48 -22.00
CA ARG A 14 8.56 -50.29 -22.13
C ARG A 14 7.75 -49.01 -22.32
N ALA A 15 6.68 -49.04 -23.13
CA ALA A 15 5.78 -47.89 -23.32
C ALA A 15 5.03 -47.52 -22.04
N ALA A 16 4.56 -48.51 -21.28
CA ALA A 16 3.90 -48.28 -19.98
C ALA A 16 4.86 -47.65 -18.95
N ALA A 17 6.11 -48.13 -18.88
CA ALA A 17 7.14 -47.57 -18.00
C ALA A 17 7.58 -46.15 -18.41
N GLN A 18 7.64 -45.86 -19.71
CA GLN A 18 7.92 -44.50 -20.21
C GLN A 18 6.76 -43.53 -19.90
N ASN A 19 5.52 -44.00 -19.99
CA ASN A 19 4.35 -43.19 -19.63
C ASN A 19 4.25 -42.91 -18.13
N SER A 20 4.61 -43.86 -17.25
CA SER A 20 4.60 -43.61 -15.80
C SER A 20 5.65 -42.57 -15.38
N ARG A 21 6.86 -42.64 -15.97
CA ARG A 21 7.94 -41.65 -15.75
C ARG A 21 7.57 -40.26 -16.26
N ARG A 22 6.94 -40.15 -17.43
CA ARG A 22 6.46 -38.87 -17.98
C ARG A 22 5.36 -38.24 -17.11
N ARG A 23 4.45 -39.06 -16.54
CA ARG A 23 3.43 -38.57 -15.60
C ARG A 23 4.07 -38.09 -14.30
N ALA A 24 4.97 -38.88 -13.70
CA ALA A 24 5.69 -38.50 -12.49
C ALA A 24 6.51 -37.21 -12.67
N MET A 25 7.21 -37.05 -13.79
CA MET A 25 7.99 -35.84 -14.08
C MET A 25 7.11 -34.60 -14.29
N LYS A 26 5.91 -34.75 -14.88
CA LYS A 26 4.92 -33.67 -15.01
C LYS A 26 4.36 -33.23 -13.65
N PHE A 27 4.05 -34.18 -12.77
CA PHE A 27 3.58 -33.86 -11.41
C PHE A 27 4.69 -33.22 -10.57
N ALA A 28 5.93 -33.68 -10.69
CA ALA A 28 7.08 -33.07 -10.01
C ALA A 28 7.36 -31.65 -10.50
N ALA A 29 7.31 -31.41 -11.81
CA ALA A 29 7.50 -30.07 -12.39
C ALA A 29 6.37 -29.10 -12.00
N ALA A 30 5.11 -29.56 -12.01
CA ALA A 30 3.97 -28.75 -11.57
C ALA A 30 4.02 -28.44 -10.07
N GLY A 31 4.44 -29.40 -9.24
CA GLY A 31 4.65 -29.20 -7.81
C GLY A 31 5.74 -28.17 -7.50
N LEU A 32 6.88 -28.24 -8.19
CA LEU A 32 7.98 -27.28 -8.01
C LEU A 32 7.60 -25.85 -8.44
N ALA A 33 6.86 -25.71 -9.54
CA ALA A 33 6.37 -24.40 -10.01
C ALA A 33 5.37 -23.77 -9.02
N LEU A 34 4.50 -24.58 -8.41
CA LEU A 34 3.56 -24.12 -7.39
C LEU A 34 4.28 -23.64 -6.12
N VAL A 35 5.29 -24.37 -5.67
CA VAL A 35 6.11 -23.98 -4.50
C VAL A 35 6.84 -22.67 -4.76
N LEU A 36 7.43 -22.49 -5.95
CA LEU A 36 8.14 -21.26 -6.30
C LEU A 36 7.19 -20.04 -6.36
N ALA A 37 5.96 -20.22 -6.85
CA ALA A 37 4.94 -19.17 -6.88
C ALA A 37 4.49 -18.75 -5.46
N VAL A 38 4.33 -19.71 -4.54
CA VAL A 38 3.98 -19.44 -3.14
C VAL A 38 5.13 -18.68 -2.43
N VAL A 39 6.38 -19.04 -2.70
CA VAL A 39 7.55 -18.34 -2.11
C VAL A 39 7.68 -16.91 -2.63
N CYS A 40 7.36 -16.64 -3.91
CA CYS A 40 7.41 -15.28 -4.46
C CYS A 40 6.30 -14.37 -3.90
N ALA A 41 5.13 -14.92 -3.57
CA ALA A 41 4.01 -14.14 -3.02
C ALA A 41 4.31 -13.54 -1.64
N SER A 42 5.14 -14.20 -0.82
CA SER A 42 5.47 -13.76 0.56
C SER A 42 6.48 -12.61 0.62
N ALA A 43 7.15 -12.28 -0.49
CA ALA A 43 8.28 -11.33 -0.51
C ALA A 43 7.85 -9.87 -0.71
N LEU A 44 6.60 -9.59 -1.09
CA LEU A 44 6.10 -8.23 -1.27
C LEU A 44 5.38 -7.74 0.00
N LYS A 45 6.16 -7.45 1.05
CA LYS A 45 5.64 -6.70 2.19
C LYS A 45 5.32 -5.28 1.69
N GLN A 46 4.07 -5.02 1.36
CA GLN A 46 3.63 -3.69 0.95
C GLN A 46 3.79 -2.74 2.14
N ASP A 47 4.57 -1.68 1.97
CA ASP A 47 4.67 -0.61 2.98
C ASP A 47 3.33 0.14 3.04
N PRO A 48 2.60 0.07 4.16
CA PRO A 48 1.32 0.76 4.31
C PRO A 48 1.45 2.29 4.21
N CYS A 49 2.63 2.83 4.48
CA CYS A 49 2.94 4.26 4.51
C CYS A 49 3.58 4.79 3.22
N ALA A 50 3.88 3.92 2.26
CA ALA A 50 4.37 4.35 0.96
C ALA A 50 3.33 5.23 0.23
N GLY A 51 3.79 6.32 -0.40
CA GLY A 51 2.92 7.25 -1.13
C GLY A 51 2.07 8.16 -0.24
N CYS A 52 2.43 8.32 1.04
CA CYS A 52 1.85 9.34 1.91
C CYS A 52 2.48 10.72 1.65
N ASP A 53 2.11 11.34 0.54
CA ASP A 53 2.60 12.64 0.09
C ASP A 53 1.49 13.69 -0.09
N GLU A 54 1.89 14.93 -0.34
CA GLU A 54 0.99 16.06 -0.61
C GLU A 54 0.04 15.80 -1.79
N GLY A 55 0.45 15.03 -2.80
CA GLY A 55 -0.40 14.68 -3.94
C GLY A 55 -1.59 13.83 -3.52
N LEU A 56 -1.36 12.81 -2.69
CA LEU A 56 -2.44 12.03 -2.09
C LEU A 56 -3.35 12.90 -1.20
N ALA A 57 -2.77 13.79 -0.39
CA ALA A 57 -3.53 14.69 0.47
C ALA A 57 -4.47 15.61 -0.34
N LEU A 58 -3.97 16.22 -1.41
CA LEU A 58 -4.77 17.05 -2.33
C LEU A 58 -5.86 16.24 -3.04
N ALA A 59 -5.54 15.01 -3.46
CA ALA A 59 -6.51 14.14 -4.11
C ALA A 59 -7.65 13.74 -3.15
N TYR A 60 -7.33 13.47 -1.88
CA TYR A 60 -8.34 13.28 -0.84
C TYR A 60 -9.20 14.53 -0.62
N GLN A 61 -8.59 15.72 -0.53
CA GLN A 61 -9.34 16.97 -0.38
C GLN A 61 -10.31 17.21 -1.55
N GLY A 62 -9.90 16.91 -2.78
CA GLY A 62 -10.78 16.95 -3.95
C GLY A 62 -11.99 16.01 -3.81
N CYS A 63 -11.72 14.76 -3.41
CA CYS A 63 -12.76 13.77 -3.15
C CYS A 63 -13.72 14.18 -2.01
N ALA A 64 -13.20 14.74 -0.93
CA ALA A 64 -14.01 15.20 0.20
C ALA A 64 -14.90 16.39 -0.20
N ARG A 65 -14.39 17.29 -1.06
CA ARG A 65 -15.16 18.42 -1.60
C ARG A 65 -16.31 17.95 -2.49
N GLU A 66 -16.08 16.96 -3.35
CA GLU A 66 -17.06 16.49 -4.32
C GLU A 66 -18.11 15.55 -3.71
N TYR A 67 -17.68 14.62 -2.86
CA TYR A 67 -18.54 13.54 -2.37
C TYR A 67 -18.88 13.65 -0.88
N GLY A 68 -18.16 14.48 -0.11
CA GLY A 68 -18.22 14.51 1.34
C GLY A 68 -17.63 13.22 1.92
N ASN A 69 -18.49 12.20 2.08
CA ASN A 69 -18.08 10.85 2.43
C ASN A 69 -18.16 9.91 1.21
N PRO A 70 -17.05 9.71 0.45
CA PRO A 70 -17.04 8.83 -0.72
C PRO A 70 -17.18 7.34 -0.37
N CYS A 71 -16.94 6.96 0.89
CA CYS A 71 -17.07 5.58 1.35
C CYS A 71 -18.46 5.26 1.92
N ALA A 72 -19.41 6.20 1.90
CA ALA A 72 -20.78 5.92 2.30
C ALA A 72 -21.40 4.89 1.34
N GLU A 73 -22.11 3.91 1.90
CA GLU A 73 -22.86 2.91 1.14
C GLU A 73 -24.16 3.53 0.62
N THR A 74 -24.49 3.32 -0.64
CA THR A 74 -25.70 3.81 -1.29
C THR A 74 -26.54 2.68 -1.89
N ASP A 75 -27.85 2.89 -1.97
CA ASP A 75 -28.77 2.02 -2.72
C ASP A 75 -28.74 2.30 -4.24
N GLU A 76 -29.60 1.63 -5.00
CA GLU A 76 -29.73 1.81 -6.46
C GLU A 76 -30.20 3.21 -6.86
N ALA A 77 -30.86 3.94 -5.95
CA ALA A 77 -31.29 5.32 -6.15
C ALA A 77 -30.21 6.34 -5.77
N GLY A 78 -29.04 5.88 -5.29
CA GLY A 78 -27.94 6.73 -4.84
C GLY A 78 -28.15 7.33 -3.44
N LEU A 79 -29.11 6.81 -2.67
CA LEU A 79 -29.40 7.28 -1.32
C LEU A 79 -28.48 6.56 -0.31
N VAL A 80 -27.95 7.31 0.66
CA VAL A 80 -27.06 6.74 1.69
C VAL A 80 -27.83 5.80 2.61
N ILE A 81 -27.36 4.57 2.76
CA ILE A 81 -27.95 3.52 3.59
C ILE A 81 -26.96 3.05 4.67
N SER A 82 -27.49 2.45 5.74
CA SER A 82 -26.70 1.91 6.86
C SER A 82 -26.34 0.42 6.70
N GLY A 83 -26.37 -0.11 5.48
CA GLY A 83 -26.16 -1.52 5.16
C GLY A 83 -25.22 -1.71 3.97
N ALA A 84 -25.06 -2.97 3.53
CA ALA A 84 -24.28 -3.26 2.34
C ALA A 84 -24.95 -2.62 1.11
N GLY A 85 -24.21 -1.79 0.40
CA GLY A 85 -24.66 -1.13 -0.82
C GLY A 85 -23.52 -0.99 -1.81
N THR A 86 -23.58 0.06 -2.63
CA THR A 86 -22.45 0.48 -3.46
C THR A 86 -21.81 1.70 -2.83
N LYS A 87 -20.48 1.75 -2.76
CA LYS A 87 -19.77 2.95 -2.29
C LYS A 87 -20.09 4.13 -3.21
N LYS A 88 -20.38 5.29 -2.61
CA LYS A 88 -20.70 6.54 -3.32
C LYS A 88 -19.68 6.90 -4.41
N ASP A 89 -18.40 6.70 -4.14
CA ASP A 89 -17.36 6.64 -5.18
C ASP A 89 -16.20 5.76 -4.73
N VAL A 90 -15.96 4.65 -5.45
CA VAL A 90 -14.92 3.66 -5.08
C VAL A 90 -13.53 4.27 -5.18
N SER A 91 -13.26 5.06 -6.21
CA SER A 91 -11.92 5.65 -6.46
C SER A 91 -11.53 6.64 -5.38
N CYS A 92 -12.46 7.49 -4.95
CA CYS A 92 -12.30 8.43 -3.87
C CYS A 92 -12.36 7.77 -2.50
N CYS A 93 -13.12 6.67 -2.35
CA CYS A 93 -13.10 5.91 -1.12
C CYS A 93 -11.72 5.30 -0.85
N LEU A 94 -11.08 4.70 -1.86
CA LEU A 94 -9.71 4.17 -1.72
C LEU A 94 -8.70 5.26 -1.36
N LYS A 95 -8.86 6.47 -1.91
CA LYS A 95 -8.02 7.62 -1.53
C LYS A 95 -8.26 8.06 -0.09
N LYS A 96 -9.52 8.08 0.36
CA LYS A 96 -9.86 8.36 1.76
C LYS A 96 -9.25 7.31 2.69
N GLU A 97 -9.42 6.03 2.41
CA GLU A 97 -8.86 4.96 3.24
C GLU A 97 -7.32 5.03 3.29
N LYS A 98 -6.67 5.35 2.17
CA LYS A 98 -5.23 5.60 2.13
C LYS A 98 -4.85 6.85 2.94
N HIS A 99 -5.61 7.94 2.82
CA HIS A 99 -5.41 9.17 3.60
C HIS A 99 -5.48 8.90 5.11
N ASP A 100 -6.53 8.19 5.56
CA ASP A 100 -6.70 7.81 6.97
C ASP A 100 -5.52 6.95 7.46
N ARG A 101 -5.06 6.00 6.63
CA ARG A 101 -3.85 5.21 6.93
C ARG A 101 -2.59 6.08 7.01
N CYS A 102 -2.45 7.08 6.14
CA CYS A 102 -1.32 7.99 6.15
C CYS A 102 -1.31 8.92 7.38
N LEU A 103 -2.48 9.32 7.89
CA LEU A 103 -2.59 10.02 9.18
C LEU A 103 -2.09 9.14 10.33
N THR A 104 -2.40 7.84 10.31
CA THR A 104 -1.83 6.89 11.28
C THR A 104 -0.32 6.77 11.13
N CYS A 105 0.20 6.66 9.90
CA CYS A 105 1.64 6.59 9.63
C CYS A 105 2.40 7.82 10.15
N LYS A 106 1.79 9.01 10.04
CA LYS A 106 2.34 10.25 10.59
C LYS A 106 2.55 10.17 12.10
N SER A 107 1.58 9.59 12.83
CA SER A 107 1.62 9.48 14.30
C SER A 107 2.42 8.29 14.82
N MET A 108 2.87 7.38 13.97
CA MET A 108 3.70 6.25 14.42
C MET A 108 4.98 6.75 15.08
N ASP A 109 5.49 6.05 16.09
CA ASP A 109 6.83 6.31 16.60
C ASP A 109 7.84 5.45 15.83
N CYS A 110 8.91 6.08 15.35
CA CYS A 110 9.88 5.45 14.45
C CYS A 110 11.31 5.68 14.94
N GLU A 111 11.50 5.56 16.25
CA GLU A 111 12.82 5.57 16.87
C GLU A 111 13.78 4.65 16.10
N PHE A 112 15.02 5.12 15.97
CA PHE A 112 16.11 4.44 15.24
C PHE A 112 15.90 4.25 13.73
N LYS A 113 15.09 5.09 13.06
CA LYS A 113 14.86 5.05 11.59
C LYS A 113 14.32 3.69 11.11
N THR A 114 13.54 3.03 11.96
CA THR A 114 12.96 1.71 11.71
C THR A 114 11.78 1.73 10.73
N CYS A 115 11.28 2.91 10.37
CA CYS A 115 10.16 3.09 9.46
C CYS A 115 10.45 4.20 8.42
N ASN A 116 9.83 4.11 7.25
CA ASN A 116 9.85 5.15 6.22
C ASN A 116 8.47 5.84 6.17
N VAL A 117 8.31 6.94 6.89
CA VAL A 117 7.03 7.67 6.97
C VAL A 117 7.21 9.17 6.78
N ASN A 118 6.21 9.80 6.19
CA ASN A 118 6.11 11.26 6.14
C ASN A 118 5.51 11.81 7.45
N LYS A 119 6.36 12.30 8.36
CA LYS A 119 5.95 12.92 9.62
C LYS A 119 5.20 14.24 9.45
N LEU A 120 5.30 14.85 8.28
CA LEU A 120 4.65 16.11 7.98
C LEU A 120 3.38 15.92 7.16
N TYR A 121 2.95 14.68 6.89
CA TYR A 121 1.76 14.40 6.08
C TYR A 121 0.57 15.29 6.45
N TYR A 122 -0.05 15.91 5.44
CA TYR A 122 -1.18 16.83 5.56
C TYR A 122 -0.86 18.18 6.25
N SER A 123 0.41 18.47 6.48
CA SER A 123 0.88 19.69 7.15
C SER A 123 2.20 20.21 6.56
N GLU A 124 2.64 19.67 5.43
CA GLU A 124 3.93 19.98 4.83
C GLU A 124 4.08 21.47 4.52
N ARG A 125 2.98 22.14 4.11
CA ARG A 125 2.99 23.60 3.90
C ARG A 125 2.91 24.41 5.19
N GLN A 126 2.30 23.90 6.26
CA GLN A 126 2.20 24.63 7.52
C GLN A 126 3.58 24.82 8.16
N THR A 127 4.42 23.78 8.15
CA THR A 127 5.79 23.88 8.65
C THR A 127 6.63 24.83 7.81
N VAL A 128 6.50 24.83 6.48
CA VAL A 128 7.18 25.82 5.63
C VAL A 128 6.81 27.26 5.99
N MET A 129 5.55 27.52 6.32
CA MET A 129 5.11 28.86 6.73
C MET A 129 5.63 29.22 8.12
N VAL A 130 5.58 28.28 9.08
CA VAL A 130 6.15 28.46 10.42
C VAL A 130 7.66 28.70 10.35
N ASP A 131 8.38 27.94 9.51
CA ASP A 131 9.83 28.08 9.35
C ASP A 131 10.19 29.39 8.66
N LYS A 132 9.37 29.87 7.71
CA LYS A 132 9.50 31.23 7.15
C LYS A 132 9.29 32.33 8.21
N THR A 133 8.39 32.13 9.16
CA THR A 133 8.21 33.05 10.30
C THR A 133 9.34 32.94 11.35
N LYS A 134 10.21 31.94 11.24
CA LYS A 134 11.41 31.76 12.08
C LYS A 134 12.70 32.11 11.34
N THR A 135 12.60 32.85 10.24
CA THR A 135 13.77 33.44 9.56
C THR A 135 14.61 34.24 10.55
N LYS A 136 15.90 34.43 10.26
CA LYS A 136 16.81 35.14 11.18
C LYS A 136 16.28 36.55 11.51
N GLU A 137 15.67 37.23 10.54
CA GLU A 137 15.01 38.52 10.75
C GLU A 137 13.77 38.41 11.66
N ALA A 138 12.83 37.50 11.35
CA ALA A 138 11.60 37.35 12.13
C ALA A 138 11.86 36.81 13.55
N TYR A 139 12.86 35.94 13.72
CA TYR A 139 13.34 35.47 15.01
C TYR A 139 14.00 36.61 15.79
N SER A 140 14.83 37.45 15.14
CA SER A 140 15.42 38.65 15.75
C SER A 140 14.36 39.63 16.24
N GLU A 141 13.29 39.86 15.49
CA GLU A 141 12.20 40.75 15.91
C GLU A 141 11.42 40.17 17.11
N HIS A 142 11.13 38.87 17.08
CA HIS A 142 10.45 38.18 18.17
C HIS A 142 11.30 38.18 19.45
N ASP A 143 12.61 37.92 19.33
CA ASP A 143 13.53 37.92 20.46
C ASP A 143 13.75 39.35 20.99
N ALA A 144 13.88 40.35 20.11
CA ALA A 144 13.94 41.76 20.50
C ALA A 144 12.67 42.21 21.24
N ALA A 145 11.48 41.78 20.78
CA ALA A 145 10.22 42.06 21.45
C ALA A 145 10.13 41.38 22.83
N ALA A 146 10.55 40.12 22.94
CA ALA A 146 10.60 39.38 24.20
C ALA A 146 11.60 40.00 25.19
N MET A 147 12.78 40.40 24.72
CA MET A 147 13.80 41.08 25.52
C MET A 147 13.33 42.46 25.99
N LYS A 148 12.64 43.22 25.13
CA LYS A 148 12.00 44.50 25.50
C LYS A 148 10.90 44.30 26.54
N ALA A 149 10.03 43.29 26.38
CA ALA A 149 8.98 42.97 27.35
C ALA A 149 9.54 42.52 28.70
N ALA A 150 10.68 41.84 28.71
CA ALA A 150 11.39 41.43 29.91
C ALA A 150 12.26 42.55 30.53
N GLY A 151 12.24 43.77 29.97
CA GLY A 151 12.95 44.94 30.52
C GLY A 151 14.43 45.02 30.17
N TRP A 152 14.90 44.24 29.19
CA TRP A 152 16.30 44.19 28.74
C TRP A 152 16.59 45.12 27.55
N GLY A 153 15.61 45.88 27.07
CA GLY A 153 15.75 46.80 25.93
C GLY A 153 15.60 48.27 26.37
N PHE A 154 16.64 49.08 26.11
CA PHE A 154 16.61 50.54 26.23
C PHE A 154 15.71 51.18 25.16
#